data_AF-A0A6G7MAQ3-F1
#
_entry.id   AF-A0A6G7MAQ3-F1
#
_cell.length_a   1.000
_cell.length_b   1.000
_cell.length_c   1.000
_cell.angle_alpha   90.00
_cell.angle_beta   90.00
_cell.angle_gamma   90.00
#
_symmetry.space_group_name_H-M   'P 1'
#
loop_
_entity.id
_entity.type
_entity.pdbx_description
1 polymer ?
#
loop_
_entity_poly.entity_id
_entity_poly.type
_entity_poly.pdbx_seq_one_letter_code
_entity_poly.pdbx_strand_id
1 'polypeptide(L)'
;MERREKCPGSFFYSVVDVEPDGTDRRECEMAIDLCNKSPVSADGEVRTWPQETALLEDLGTEQRDALNFAYRTTLSNVDPRLVAGDPAAWASDFGYALNRVAIRLDNRTNDELRHDALHHADPAMREQAMYEYADRDQADAFELLEQVVRHDTNREVRWDALWAIEKLGGAQAISTLQKFLGDADPEIAEWSKLFISELQSGDPSFDGRDALYTPGRTFDETIYLLIHCDLYVRLDESNTHWGKISLAPQGLARIYGQAHACPNVQTRERQLVIAKTISGLHADGSPHCDNYLFRGFTDRTRRDRGNFFFESLVPRTFFKSGRADDPSEGVRKANIGFARYGTWHLEPKFQIREEAAIRYVRGRFQGWGYVNLARIAGRSIEQVLTPGNGVLSTLHDPEVGPMTNAFILGTFKGKLNDWDGDGRIDMNSRDVYSTVDGEIDSDQDGVADEPGLTCCDHTTLMP
;
A
#
# COMPACT_ATOMS: atom_id res chain seq x y z
N MET A 1 47.77 -43.28 21.93
CA MET A 1 47.08 -41.98 22.05
C MET A 1 47.01 -41.40 20.64
N GLU A 2 45.93 -41.72 19.94
CA GLU A 2 45.61 -41.23 18.59
C GLU A 2 45.16 -39.76 18.70
N ARG A 3 45.20 -38.87 17.69
CA ARG A 3 44.98 -39.02 16.25
C ARG A 3 45.82 -38.02 15.45
N ARG A 4 46.05 -38.37 14.18
CA ARG A 4 46.57 -37.52 13.10
C ARG A 4 45.40 -36.97 12.29
N GLU A 5 45.53 -35.72 11.83
CA GLU A 5 44.88 -35.22 10.62
C GLU A 5 45.96 -34.69 9.66
N LYS A 6 45.80 -34.97 8.38
CA LYS A 6 46.50 -34.33 7.26
C LYS A 6 45.53 -34.21 6.08
N CYS A 7 45.39 -32.99 5.57
CA CYS A 7 44.86 -32.62 4.25
C CYS A 7 45.80 -33.14 3.11
N PRO A 8 45.70 -32.76 1.81
CA PRO A 8 44.66 -32.05 1.01
C PRO A 8 44.45 -32.69 -0.42
N GLY A 9 43.73 -32.03 -1.34
CA GLY A 9 44.07 -32.06 -2.78
C GLY A 9 42.97 -32.40 -3.81
N SER A 10 42.79 -31.49 -4.78
CA SER A 10 41.95 -31.53 -6.00
C SER A 10 42.55 -32.36 -7.16
N PHE A 11 41.72 -32.90 -8.08
CA PHE A 11 41.79 -32.81 -9.58
C PHE A 11 40.88 -33.86 -10.30
N PHE A 12 40.35 -33.48 -11.48
CA PHE A 12 39.55 -34.23 -12.49
C PHE A 12 40.34 -35.41 -13.14
N TYR A 13 39.84 -36.49 -13.78
CA TYR A 13 38.87 -36.67 -14.91
C TYR A 13 38.44 -38.18 -15.06
N SER A 14 37.21 -38.40 -15.56
CA SER A 14 36.58 -39.52 -16.32
C SER A 14 37.18 -40.94 -16.45
N VAL A 15 36.33 -41.98 -16.29
CA VAL A 15 36.05 -43.08 -17.27
C VAL A 15 34.63 -43.62 -17.01
N VAL A 16 33.89 -43.92 -18.07
CA VAL A 16 32.50 -44.43 -18.12
C VAL A 16 32.50 -45.96 -17.99
N ASP A 17 31.60 -46.53 -17.19
CA ASP A 17 30.94 -47.80 -17.48
C ASP A 17 29.59 -47.89 -16.73
N VAL A 18 28.59 -48.42 -17.44
CA VAL A 18 27.16 -48.46 -17.07
C VAL A 18 26.80 -49.89 -16.66
N GLU A 19 26.25 -50.07 -15.45
CA GLU A 19 25.34 -51.15 -15.00
C GLU A 19 24.58 -50.65 -13.72
N PRO A 20 23.50 -51.28 -13.21
CA PRO A 20 22.15 -51.04 -13.68
C PRO A 20 21.15 -50.82 -12.50
N ASP A 21 21.11 -49.65 -11.87
CA ASP A 21 20.01 -49.20 -10.99
C ASP A 21 20.14 -47.70 -10.61
N GLY A 22 20.15 -46.83 -11.63
CA GLY A 22 20.34 -45.40 -11.43
C GLY A 22 19.12 -44.66 -10.85
N THR A 23 19.06 -44.52 -9.52
CA THR A 23 18.42 -43.37 -8.86
C THR A 23 19.21 -42.92 -7.63
N ASP A 24 20.10 -41.94 -7.83
CA ASP A 24 20.69 -41.07 -6.80
C ASP A 24 19.72 -39.89 -6.57
N ARG A 25 19.15 -39.77 -5.36
CA ARG A 25 18.57 -38.51 -4.87
C ARG A 25 19.38 -38.06 -3.66
N ARG A 26 20.36 -37.20 -3.90
CA ARG A 26 20.89 -36.27 -2.90
C ARG A 26 19.87 -35.16 -2.66
N GLU A 27 19.07 -35.30 -1.61
CA GLU A 27 18.30 -34.18 -1.06
C GLU A 27 19.16 -33.45 -0.03
N CYS A 28 19.35 -32.14 -0.28
CA CYS A 28 19.88 -31.18 0.67
C CYS A 28 18.91 -31.04 1.86
N GLU A 29 19.41 -31.29 3.06
CA GLU A 29 18.82 -30.77 4.28
C GLU A 29 18.87 -29.24 4.26
N MET A 30 17.75 -28.59 4.60
CA MET A 30 17.62 -27.35 5.39
C MET A 30 16.12 -27.03 5.48
N ALA A 31 15.45 -27.56 6.49
CA ALA A 31 14.12 -27.11 6.91
C ALA A 31 14.23 -26.47 8.30
N ILE A 32 13.67 -25.26 8.39
CA ILE A 32 13.74 -24.33 9.50
C ILE A 32 12.98 -24.89 10.73
N ASP A 33 13.67 -24.91 11.87
CA ASP A 33 13.12 -25.26 13.19
C ASP A 33 12.41 -24.03 13.81
N LEU A 34 11.08 -24.08 13.88
CA LEU A 34 10.23 -23.13 14.58
C LEU A 34 9.57 -23.82 15.77
N CYS A 35 10.23 -23.90 16.93
CA CYS A 35 9.54 -24.09 18.21
C CYS A 35 10.44 -23.79 19.42
N ASN A 36 10.40 -22.56 19.91
CA ASN A 36 10.67 -22.29 21.33
C ASN A 36 9.49 -22.85 22.14
N LYS A 37 9.63 -24.08 22.65
CA LYS A 37 8.74 -24.61 23.71
C LYS A 37 9.58 -24.89 24.95
N SER A 38 9.09 -24.36 26.07
CA SER A 38 9.57 -24.60 27.44
C SER A 38 9.86 -26.08 27.70
N PRO A 39 10.81 -26.42 28.61
CA PRO A 39 11.35 -27.77 28.71
C PRO A 39 10.28 -28.74 29.24
N VAL A 40 9.84 -29.66 28.38
CA VAL A 40 9.02 -30.80 28.78
C VAL A 40 9.94 -32.01 28.91
N SER A 41 9.85 -32.65 30.07
CA SER A 41 10.47 -33.92 30.45
C SER A 41 10.58 -34.91 29.28
N ALA A 42 11.80 -35.38 29.04
CA ALA A 42 12.09 -36.47 28.14
C ALA A 42 11.54 -37.78 28.70
N ASP A 43 10.45 -38.26 28.13
CA ASP A 43 10.08 -39.68 28.01
C ASP A 43 8.79 -39.75 27.17
N GLY A 44 8.93 -39.98 25.86
CA GLY A 44 7.80 -40.15 24.95
C GLY A 44 8.23 -40.58 23.55
N GLU A 45 7.77 -41.76 23.14
CA GLU A 45 8.09 -42.46 21.89
C GLU A 45 7.90 -41.59 20.62
N VAL A 46 8.80 -41.77 19.66
CA VAL A 46 8.75 -41.14 18.33
C VAL A 46 7.53 -41.66 17.56
N ARG A 47 6.51 -40.82 17.39
CA ARG A 47 5.37 -41.11 16.49
C ARG A 47 5.71 -40.66 15.07
N THR A 48 5.73 -41.61 14.15
CA THR A 48 5.73 -41.37 12.70
C THR A 48 4.33 -40.92 12.25
N TRP A 49 4.28 -39.88 11.40
CA TRP A 49 3.03 -39.37 10.82
C TRP A 49 2.71 -40.13 9.52
N PRO A 50 1.46 -40.55 9.27
CA PRO A 50 1.10 -41.18 8.01
C PRO A 50 1.09 -40.15 6.86
N GLN A 51 1.71 -40.51 5.73
CA GLN A 51 1.51 -39.82 4.45
C GLN A 51 0.16 -40.26 3.86
N GLU A 52 -0.94 -39.62 4.27
CA GLU A 52 -2.21 -39.72 3.56
C GLU A 52 -2.72 -38.30 3.27
N THR A 53 -2.64 -37.89 2.01
CA THR A 53 -3.31 -36.68 1.49
C THR A 53 -4.80 -36.98 1.36
N ALA A 54 -5.55 -36.77 2.45
CA ALA A 54 -7.01 -36.79 2.40
C ALA A 54 -7.52 -35.61 1.57
N LEU A 55 -8.34 -35.88 0.56
CA LEU A 55 -9.04 -34.88 -0.23
C LEU A 55 -10.27 -34.40 0.55
N LEU A 56 -10.82 -33.23 0.23
CA LEU A 56 -12.06 -32.70 0.85
C LEU A 56 -13.24 -33.70 0.78
N GLU A 57 -13.18 -34.60 -0.21
CA GLU A 57 -14.11 -35.68 -0.50
C GLU A 57 -14.00 -36.89 0.45
N ASP A 58 -13.01 -36.88 1.34
CA ASP A 58 -12.79 -37.93 2.36
C ASP A 58 -13.26 -37.51 3.76
N LEU A 59 -13.63 -36.23 3.95
CA LEU A 59 -14.16 -35.73 5.21
C LEU A 59 -15.56 -36.28 5.50
N GLY A 60 -15.79 -36.75 6.74
CA GLY A 60 -17.12 -37.16 7.19
C GLY A 60 -18.11 -35.99 7.19
N THR A 61 -19.41 -36.29 7.11
CA THR A 61 -20.47 -35.26 7.02
C THR A 61 -20.38 -34.23 8.16
N GLU A 62 -20.14 -34.65 9.40
CA GLU A 62 -19.97 -33.72 10.53
C GLU A 62 -18.73 -32.83 10.41
N GLN A 63 -17.63 -33.33 9.82
CA GLN A 63 -16.42 -32.54 9.60
C GLN A 63 -16.59 -31.56 8.44
N ARG A 64 -17.29 -31.96 7.37
CA ARG A 64 -17.70 -31.05 6.30
C ARG A 64 -18.68 -30.01 6.80
N ASP A 65 -19.61 -30.39 7.67
CA ASP A 65 -20.58 -29.47 8.24
C ASP A 65 -19.91 -28.52 9.23
N ALA A 66 -18.94 -28.99 10.03
CA ALA A 66 -18.12 -28.14 10.87
C ALA A 66 -17.21 -27.21 10.05
N LEU A 67 -16.64 -27.69 8.94
CA LEU A 67 -15.83 -26.87 8.03
C LEU A 67 -16.69 -25.88 7.25
N ASN A 68 -17.86 -26.29 6.76
CA ASN A 68 -18.84 -25.42 6.10
C ASN A 68 -19.45 -24.44 7.10
N PHE A 69 -19.66 -24.84 8.35
CA PHE A 69 -20.11 -23.97 9.43
C PHE A 69 -19.00 -23.01 9.81
N ALA A 70 -17.74 -23.43 9.90
CA ALA A 70 -16.59 -22.55 10.12
C ALA A 70 -16.41 -21.59 8.94
N TYR A 71 -16.50 -22.06 7.70
CA TYR A 71 -16.44 -21.25 6.47
C TYR A 71 -17.61 -20.27 6.42
N ARG A 72 -18.82 -20.71 6.76
CA ARG A 72 -19.99 -19.86 6.92
C ARG A 72 -19.87 -18.97 8.14
N THR A 73 -19.23 -19.27 9.25
CA THR A 73 -19.20 -18.36 10.41
C THR A 73 -18.04 -17.38 10.34
N THR A 74 -16.95 -17.74 9.66
CA THR A 74 -15.84 -16.84 9.31
C THR A 74 -16.18 -15.93 8.13
N LEU A 75 -17.00 -16.37 7.17
CA LEU A 75 -17.46 -15.53 6.07
C LEU A 75 -18.85 -14.92 6.27
N SER A 76 -19.78 -15.50 7.04
CA SER A 76 -21.17 -15.00 7.14
C SER A 76 -21.40 -13.97 8.24
N ASN A 77 -20.34 -13.42 8.82
CA ASN A 77 -20.35 -12.03 9.22
C ASN A 77 -19.72 -11.18 8.10
N VAL A 78 -20.25 -11.33 6.88
CA VAL A 78 -20.21 -10.24 5.90
C VAL A 78 -21.01 -9.12 6.56
N ASP A 79 -20.33 -8.25 7.32
CA ASP A 79 -20.83 -6.93 7.69
C ASP A 79 -21.47 -6.33 6.42
N PRO A 80 -22.67 -5.76 6.44
CA PRO A 80 -23.33 -5.23 5.24
C PRO A 80 -22.45 -4.28 4.39
N ARG A 81 -21.38 -3.70 4.95
CA ARG A 81 -20.35 -2.92 4.23
C ARG A 81 -19.34 -3.75 3.42
N LEU A 82 -19.27 -5.06 3.66
CA LEU A 82 -18.59 -6.02 2.79
C LEU A 82 -19.46 -6.40 1.57
N VAL A 83 -20.70 -5.88 1.48
CA VAL A 83 -21.57 -5.93 0.28
C VAL A 83 -21.79 -4.53 -0.34
N ALA A 84 -21.17 -3.48 0.20
CA ALA A 84 -21.26 -2.12 -0.34
C ALA A 84 -19.92 -1.37 -0.22
N GLY A 85 -19.29 -1.00 -1.33
CA GLY A 85 -18.16 -0.05 -1.36
C GLY A 85 -16.87 -0.55 -2.01
N ASP A 86 -15.79 0.22 -1.84
CA ASP A 86 -14.43 0.03 -2.39
C ASP A 86 -13.92 -1.42 -2.26
N PRO A 87 -13.75 -2.16 -3.37
CA PRO A 87 -13.33 -3.57 -3.35
C PRO A 87 -11.99 -3.84 -2.66
N ALA A 88 -11.12 -2.83 -2.53
CA ALA A 88 -9.84 -3.00 -1.84
C ALA A 88 -10.00 -3.15 -0.31
N ALA A 89 -11.13 -2.76 0.27
CA ALA A 89 -11.36 -2.74 1.71
C ALA A 89 -11.94 -4.05 2.30
N TRP A 90 -12.33 -5.02 1.47
CA TRP A 90 -13.17 -6.15 1.87
C TRP A 90 -12.57 -7.22 2.82
N ALA A 91 -11.38 -7.02 3.41
CA ALA A 91 -10.66 -8.11 4.10
C ALA A 91 -9.78 -7.70 5.31
N SER A 92 -10.11 -6.64 6.06
CA SER A 92 -9.27 -6.19 7.19
C SER A 92 -9.86 -6.49 8.57
N ASP A 93 -9.19 -7.34 9.36
CA ASP A 93 -9.69 -7.75 10.69
C ASP A 93 -9.20 -6.84 11.84
N PHE A 94 -7.91 -6.45 11.86
CA PHE A 94 -7.36 -5.68 13.00
C PHE A 94 -7.77 -4.21 12.97
N GLY A 95 -7.63 -3.52 11.84
CA GLY A 95 -8.07 -2.12 11.74
C GLY A 95 -9.58 -1.97 11.92
N TYR A 96 -10.36 -2.98 11.53
CA TYR A 96 -11.79 -3.03 11.81
C TYR A 96 -12.10 -3.10 13.31
N ALA A 97 -11.36 -3.91 14.06
CA ALA A 97 -11.47 -3.97 15.51
C ALA A 97 -11.13 -2.61 16.14
N LEU A 98 -10.05 -1.95 15.68
CA LEU A 98 -9.66 -0.62 16.17
C LEU A 98 -10.72 0.45 15.83
N ASN A 99 -11.29 0.43 14.63
CA ASN A 99 -12.31 1.39 14.21
C ASN A 99 -13.55 1.40 15.12
N ARG A 100 -13.89 0.26 15.72
CA ARG A 100 -15.04 0.15 16.64
C ARG A 100 -14.78 0.75 18.03
N VAL A 101 -13.53 0.87 18.44
CA VAL A 101 -13.14 1.31 19.79
C VAL A 101 -12.42 2.65 19.81
N ALA A 102 -11.89 3.09 18.66
CA ALA A 102 -11.12 4.30 18.57
C ALA A 102 -12.01 5.55 18.65
N ILE A 103 -11.51 6.57 19.34
CA ILE A 103 -12.11 7.90 19.37
C ILE A 103 -11.61 8.70 18.17
N ARG A 104 -12.48 9.48 17.53
CA ARG A 104 -12.06 10.38 16.43
C ARG A 104 -11.20 11.51 16.99
N LEU A 105 -10.06 11.75 16.35
CA LEU A 105 -9.14 12.84 16.74
C LEU A 105 -9.41 14.14 15.97
N ASP A 106 -10.09 14.09 14.81
CA ASP A 106 -10.61 15.29 14.16
C ASP A 106 -11.82 15.80 14.96
N ASN A 107 -11.65 16.94 15.61
CA ASN A 107 -12.62 17.52 16.53
C ASN A 107 -13.59 18.51 15.86
N ARG A 108 -13.47 18.74 14.55
CA ARG A 108 -14.41 19.58 13.81
C ARG A 108 -15.81 19.00 13.89
N THR A 109 -16.78 19.86 14.06
CA THR A 109 -18.21 19.54 13.96
C THR A 109 -18.58 19.16 12.52
N ASN A 110 -19.73 18.52 12.34
CA ASN A 110 -20.19 18.18 10.99
C ASN A 110 -20.48 19.45 10.15
N ASP A 111 -20.93 20.54 10.77
CA ASP A 111 -21.14 21.82 10.09
C ASP A 111 -19.81 22.44 9.63
N GLU A 112 -18.78 22.41 10.48
CA GLU A 112 -17.43 22.86 10.12
C GLU A 112 -16.85 21.99 9.00
N LEU A 113 -16.97 20.66 9.09
CA LEU A 113 -16.51 19.75 8.04
C LEU A 113 -17.22 20.01 6.70
N ARG A 114 -18.54 20.19 6.72
CA ARG A 114 -19.31 20.49 5.50
C ARG A 114 -18.90 21.83 4.91
N HIS A 115 -18.72 22.85 5.75
CA HIS A 115 -18.25 24.16 5.32
C HIS A 115 -16.85 24.08 4.71
N ASP A 116 -15.89 23.46 5.41
CA ASP A 116 -14.52 23.31 4.97
C ASP A 116 -14.43 22.52 3.67
N ALA A 117 -15.21 21.46 3.52
CA ALA A 117 -15.25 20.64 2.30
C ALA A 117 -15.60 21.46 1.04
N LEU A 118 -16.38 22.52 1.17
CA LEU A 118 -16.83 23.35 0.04
C LEU A 118 -16.06 24.67 -0.10
N HIS A 119 -15.45 25.15 0.98
CA HIS A 119 -15.00 26.55 1.05
C HIS A 119 -13.58 26.74 1.59
N HIS A 120 -12.93 25.70 2.14
CA HIS A 120 -11.57 25.87 2.63
C HIS A 120 -10.63 26.26 1.47
N ALA A 121 -9.77 27.26 1.70
CA ALA A 121 -8.89 27.79 0.64
C ALA A 121 -7.92 26.72 0.12
N ASP A 122 -7.39 25.91 1.04
CA ASP A 122 -6.50 24.80 0.74
C ASP A 122 -7.27 23.55 0.22
N PRO A 123 -6.99 23.05 -1.01
CA PRO A 123 -7.63 21.87 -1.57
C PRO A 123 -7.47 20.60 -0.71
N ALA A 124 -6.33 20.40 -0.05
CA ALA A 124 -6.15 19.20 0.77
C ALA A 124 -7.01 19.24 2.03
N MET A 125 -7.33 20.44 2.54
CA MET A 125 -8.25 20.57 3.68
C MET A 125 -9.71 20.39 3.26
N ARG A 126 -10.07 20.80 2.03
CA ARG A 126 -11.39 20.49 1.45
C ARG A 126 -11.57 18.97 1.32
N GLU A 127 -10.58 18.31 0.73
CA GLU A 127 -10.54 16.86 0.57
C GLU A 127 -10.57 16.14 1.93
N GLN A 128 -9.74 16.56 2.88
CA GLN A 128 -9.71 16.01 4.22
C GLN A 128 -11.06 16.14 4.94
N ALA A 129 -11.72 17.30 4.80
CA ALA A 129 -13.02 17.54 5.42
C ALA A 129 -14.12 16.65 4.83
N MET A 130 -14.18 16.49 3.49
CA MET A 130 -15.18 15.63 2.86
C MET A 130 -14.98 14.14 3.18
N TYR A 131 -13.72 13.68 3.30
CA TYR A 131 -13.43 12.28 3.66
C TYR A 131 -13.82 11.99 5.11
N GLU A 132 -13.49 12.88 6.05
CA GLU A 132 -13.93 12.73 7.44
C GLU A 132 -15.46 12.80 7.55
N TYR A 133 -16.11 13.67 6.77
CA TYR A 133 -17.58 13.77 6.73
C TYR A 133 -18.22 12.48 6.20
N ALA A 134 -17.68 11.90 5.13
CA ALA A 134 -18.14 10.64 4.55
C ALA A 134 -17.87 9.46 5.51
N ASP A 135 -16.71 9.41 6.17
CA ASP A 135 -16.37 8.37 7.15
C ASP A 135 -17.25 8.45 8.42
N ARG A 136 -17.84 9.62 8.71
CA ARG A 136 -18.87 9.81 9.74
C ARG A 136 -20.27 9.39 9.31
N ASP A 137 -20.44 8.86 8.10
CA ASP A 137 -21.69 8.31 7.56
C ASP A 137 -22.89 9.27 7.72
N GLN A 138 -22.67 10.54 7.38
CA GLN A 138 -23.72 11.56 7.44
C GLN A 138 -24.79 11.30 6.38
N ALA A 139 -26.06 11.55 6.73
CA ALA A 139 -27.21 11.23 5.87
C ALA A 139 -27.17 11.93 4.50
N ASP A 140 -26.58 13.13 4.44
CA ASP A 140 -26.41 13.96 3.26
C ASP A 140 -24.98 13.89 2.68
N ALA A 141 -24.16 12.89 3.06
CA ALA A 141 -22.80 12.73 2.54
C ALA A 141 -22.76 12.65 1.01
N PHE A 142 -23.68 11.93 0.37
CA PHE A 142 -23.77 11.89 -1.10
C PHE A 142 -24.09 13.26 -1.71
N GLU A 143 -24.90 14.08 -1.04
CA GLU A 143 -25.22 15.44 -1.52
C GLU A 143 -23.98 16.34 -1.43
N LEU A 144 -23.24 16.27 -0.32
CA LEU A 144 -21.99 17.00 -0.16
C LEU A 144 -20.97 16.60 -1.23
N LEU A 145 -20.72 15.29 -1.38
CA LEU A 145 -19.75 14.78 -2.34
C LEU A 145 -20.14 15.13 -3.78
N GLU A 146 -21.44 15.08 -4.13
CA GLU A 146 -21.92 15.54 -5.43
C GLU A 146 -21.62 17.03 -5.66
N GLN A 147 -21.81 17.89 -4.66
CA GLN A 147 -21.47 19.31 -4.76
C GLN A 147 -19.97 19.51 -4.98
N VAL A 148 -19.11 18.77 -4.27
CA VAL A 148 -17.66 18.82 -4.45
C VAL A 148 -17.27 18.43 -5.88
N VAL A 149 -17.76 17.30 -6.39
CA VAL A 149 -17.44 16.86 -7.77
C VAL A 149 -17.90 17.89 -8.81
N ARG A 150 -19.04 18.57 -8.59
CA ARG A 150 -19.57 19.58 -9.53
C ARG A 150 -18.82 20.91 -9.52
N HIS A 151 -18.31 21.32 -8.37
CA HIS A 151 -17.97 22.73 -8.15
C HIS A 151 -16.54 22.97 -7.69
N ASP A 152 -15.82 21.96 -7.22
CA ASP A 152 -14.42 22.15 -6.86
C ASP A 152 -13.60 22.50 -8.11
N THR A 153 -12.72 23.49 -7.98
CA THR A 153 -11.85 23.92 -9.09
C THR A 153 -10.61 23.04 -9.22
N ASN A 154 -10.26 22.28 -8.19
CA ASN A 154 -9.13 21.36 -8.21
C ASN A 154 -9.62 19.98 -8.69
N ARG A 155 -9.10 19.56 -9.85
CA ARG A 155 -9.43 18.27 -10.49
C ARG A 155 -9.21 17.07 -9.56
N GLU A 156 -8.17 17.10 -8.73
CA GLU A 156 -7.86 16.00 -7.83
C GLU A 156 -8.92 15.86 -6.73
N VAL A 157 -9.30 16.97 -6.09
CA VAL A 157 -10.39 16.96 -5.11
C VAL A 157 -11.70 16.41 -5.71
N ARG A 158 -11.98 16.70 -6.98
CA ARG A 158 -13.17 16.17 -7.68
C ARG A 158 -13.10 14.65 -7.87
N TRP A 159 -11.98 14.08 -8.31
CA TRP A 159 -11.91 12.61 -8.45
C TRP A 159 -11.83 11.91 -7.09
N ASP A 160 -11.28 12.55 -6.06
CA ASP A 160 -11.18 11.98 -4.73
C ASP A 160 -12.57 11.97 -4.08
N ALA A 161 -13.43 12.95 -4.41
CA ALA A 161 -14.83 12.92 -4.06
C ALA A 161 -15.59 11.77 -4.76
N LEU A 162 -15.27 11.46 -6.04
CA LEU A 162 -15.81 10.27 -6.71
C LEU A 162 -15.38 8.98 -6.00
N TRP A 163 -14.13 8.90 -5.54
CA TRP A 163 -13.65 7.75 -4.79
C TRP A 163 -14.34 7.64 -3.42
N ALA A 164 -14.56 8.75 -2.72
CA ALA A 164 -15.36 8.76 -1.49
C ALA A 164 -16.80 8.27 -1.73
N ILE A 165 -17.43 8.63 -2.86
CA ILE A 165 -18.75 8.10 -3.26
C ILE A 165 -18.68 6.59 -3.47
N GLU A 166 -17.65 6.08 -4.15
CA GLU A 166 -17.43 4.63 -4.32
C GLU A 166 -17.29 3.93 -2.97
N LYS A 167 -16.53 4.51 -2.03
CA LYS A 167 -16.34 3.96 -0.68
C LYS A 167 -17.64 3.84 0.11
N LEU A 168 -18.57 4.79 -0.02
CA LEU A 168 -19.91 4.68 0.59
C LEU A 168 -20.73 3.54 -0.03
N GLY A 169 -20.53 3.26 -1.32
CA GLY A 169 -21.08 2.10 -1.99
C GLY A 169 -22.60 2.10 -2.15
N GLY A 170 -23.13 0.95 -2.56
CA GLY A 170 -24.56 0.72 -2.76
C GLY A 170 -25.16 1.41 -3.99
N ALA A 171 -26.48 1.27 -4.15
CA ALA A 171 -27.21 1.78 -5.31
C ALA A 171 -27.17 3.31 -5.42
N GLN A 172 -27.11 4.01 -4.28
CA GLN A 172 -27.00 5.47 -4.25
C GLN A 172 -25.64 5.96 -4.75
N ALA A 173 -24.54 5.27 -4.43
CA ALA A 173 -23.24 5.57 -5.03
C ALA A 173 -23.28 5.44 -6.55
N ILE A 174 -23.78 4.31 -7.07
CA ILE A 174 -23.92 4.10 -8.52
C ILE A 174 -24.77 5.21 -9.16
N SER A 175 -25.93 5.53 -8.59
CA SER A 175 -26.81 6.58 -9.11
C SER A 175 -26.16 7.98 -9.07
N THR A 176 -25.34 8.26 -8.07
CA THR A 176 -24.62 9.53 -7.93
C THR A 176 -23.49 9.61 -8.96
N LEU A 177 -22.66 8.57 -9.06
CA LEU A 177 -21.57 8.48 -10.04
C LEU A 177 -22.09 8.64 -11.48
N GLN A 178 -23.24 8.02 -11.82
CA GLN A 178 -23.85 8.12 -13.15
C GLN A 178 -24.05 9.56 -13.65
N LYS A 179 -24.23 10.53 -12.74
CA LYS A 179 -24.40 11.94 -13.07
C LYS A 179 -23.14 12.57 -13.67
N PHE A 180 -21.99 11.93 -13.52
CA PHE A 180 -20.67 12.41 -13.92
C PHE A 180 -20.08 11.66 -15.12
N LEU A 181 -20.79 10.67 -15.70
CA LEU A 181 -20.33 9.94 -16.89
C LEU A 181 -20.13 10.83 -18.13
N GLY A 182 -20.71 12.03 -18.13
CA GLY A 182 -20.57 13.04 -19.20
C GLY A 182 -19.96 14.34 -18.69
N ASP A 183 -19.13 14.28 -17.64
CA ASP A 183 -18.41 15.45 -17.16
C ASP A 183 -17.53 16.06 -18.27
N ALA A 184 -17.34 17.38 -18.23
CA ALA A 184 -16.53 18.08 -19.22
C ALA A 184 -15.04 17.75 -19.07
N ASP A 185 -14.61 17.38 -17.86
CA ASP A 185 -13.28 16.85 -17.60
C ASP A 185 -13.27 15.33 -17.87
N PRO A 186 -12.51 14.86 -18.88
CA PRO A 186 -12.45 13.44 -19.22
C PRO A 186 -12.00 12.54 -18.08
N GLU A 187 -11.15 13.05 -17.16
CA GLU A 187 -10.68 12.27 -16.01
C GLU A 187 -11.82 12.01 -15.03
N ILE A 188 -12.69 12.99 -14.80
CA ILE A 188 -13.86 12.84 -13.92
C ILE A 188 -14.87 11.88 -14.54
N ALA A 189 -15.11 11.98 -15.84
CA ALA A 189 -15.98 11.05 -16.55
C ALA A 189 -15.46 9.60 -16.50
N GLU A 190 -14.16 9.40 -16.69
CA GLU A 190 -13.57 8.06 -16.65
C GLU A 190 -13.54 7.48 -15.24
N TRP A 191 -13.12 8.26 -14.22
CA TRP A 191 -13.15 7.79 -12.83
C TRP A 191 -14.56 7.37 -12.41
N SER A 192 -15.58 8.15 -12.80
CA SER A 192 -16.97 7.79 -12.57
C SER A 192 -17.33 6.44 -13.20
N LYS A 193 -16.99 6.25 -14.48
CA LYS A 193 -17.21 4.98 -15.20
C LYS A 193 -16.51 3.80 -14.52
N LEU A 194 -15.25 4.00 -14.14
CA LEU A 194 -14.43 3.01 -13.45
C LEU A 194 -15.09 2.58 -12.14
N PHE A 195 -15.41 3.53 -11.27
CA PHE A 195 -16.03 3.22 -9.96
C PHE A 195 -17.41 2.58 -10.08
N ILE A 196 -18.23 2.98 -11.07
CA ILE A 196 -19.49 2.29 -11.36
C ILE A 196 -19.23 0.82 -11.70
N SER A 197 -18.28 0.55 -12.60
CA SER A 197 -17.99 -0.82 -13.02
C SER A 197 -17.39 -1.69 -11.91
N GLU A 198 -16.59 -1.10 -11.02
CA GLU A 198 -16.08 -1.76 -9.81
C GLU A 198 -17.21 -2.14 -8.85
N LEU A 199 -18.15 -1.22 -8.58
CA LEU A 199 -19.29 -1.50 -7.71
C LEU A 199 -20.26 -2.54 -8.31
N GLN A 200 -20.38 -2.58 -9.64
CA GLN A 200 -21.33 -3.48 -10.32
C GLN A 200 -20.77 -4.87 -10.56
N SER A 201 -19.50 -4.99 -10.95
CA SER A 201 -18.91 -6.25 -11.41
C SER A 201 -17.59 -6.60 -10.72
N GLY A 202 -17.01 -5.68 -9.96
CA GLY A 202 -15.65 -5.78 -9.45
C GLY A 202 -14.58 -5.50 -10.50
N ASP A 203 -14.92 -5.46 -11.79
CA ASP A 203 -13.99 -5.22 -12.89
C ASP A 203 -14.01 -3.74 -13.31
N PRO A 204 -12.84 -3.08 -13.43
CA PRO A 204 -12.78 -1.69 -13.87
C PRO A 204 -13.06 -1.59 -15.37
N SER A 205 -13.68 -0.48 -15.77
CA SER A 205 -13.95 -0.12 -17.15
C SER A 205 -13.45 1.29 -17.44
N PHE A 206 -12.73 1.42 -18.55
CA PHE A 206 -12.07 2.65 -18.98
C PHE A 206 -12.77 3.24 -20.19
N ASP A 207 -12.47 4.50 -20.51
CA ASP A 207 -12.86 5.08 -21.78
C ASP A 207 -11.98 4.55 -22.95
N GLY A 208 -12.12 5.15 -24.12
CA GLY A 208 -11.43 4.72 -25.34
C GLY A 208 -10.25 5.60 -25.74
N ARG A 209 -9.76 6.50 -24.87
CA ARG A 209 -8.68 7.43 -25.20
C ARG A 209 -7.39 6.67 -25.55
N ASP A 210 -6.64 7.25 -26.48
CA ASP A 210 -5.30 6.78 -26.82
C ASP A 210 -4.29 7.19 -25.75
N ALA A 211 -3.11 6.57 -25.76
CA ALA A 211 -2.04 6.88 -24.83
C ALA A 211 -0.79 7.45 -25.52
N LEU A 212 -0.06 8.30 -24.81
CA LEU A 212 1.25 8.81 -25.18
C LEU A 212 2.30 8.22 -24.23
N TYR A 213 3.30 7.54 -24.78
CA TYR A 213 4.42 7.00 -24.01
C TYR A 213 5.59 7.96 -23.97
N THR A 214 6.12 8.23 -22.77
CA THR A 214 7.37 8.98 -22.58
C THR A 214 8.56 8.02 -22.55
N PRO A 215 9.41 7.98 -23.58
CA PRO A 215 10.56 7.07 -23.64
C PRO A 215 11.74 7.60 -22.83
N GLY A 216 12.73 6.73 -22.59
CA GLY A 216 14.04 7.12 -22.05
C GLY A 216 14.08 7.36 -20.55
N ARG A 217 13.04 6.95 -19.81
CA ARG A 217 13.04 6.97 -18.33
C ARG A 217 13.51 5.62 -17.77
N THR A 218 13.87 5.63 -16.48
CA THR A 218 14.27 4.44 -15.70
C THR A 218 13.18 3.38 -15.60
N PHE A 219 11.91 3.81 -15.51
CA PHE A 219 10.75 2.93 -15.42
C PHE A 219 10.00 2.84 -16.74
N ASP A 220 9.22 1.77 -16.92
CA ASP A 220 8.30 1.62 -18.05
C ASP A 220 6.96 2.31 -17.77
N GLU A 221 6.55 2.40 -16.52
CA GLU A 221 5.33 3.10 -16.12
C GLU A 221 5.56 3.84 -14.80
N THR A 222 4.88 4.98 -14.64
CA THR A 222 4.83 5.75 -13.38
C THR A 222 3.36 6.01 -13.04
N ILE A 223 2.80 5.22 -12.13
CA ILE A 223 1.38 5.27 -11.78
C ILE A 223 1.22 6.07 -10.49
N TYR A 224 0.52 7.20 -10.58
CA TYR A 224 0.17 8.03 -9.42
C TYR A 224 -0.81 7.28 -8.52
N LEU A 225 -0.43 7.11 -7.25
CA LEU A 225 -1.28 6.40 -6.29
C LEU A 225 -2.09 7.40 -5.47
N LEU A 226 -3.41 7.29 -5.57
CA LEU A 226 -4.35 7.80 -4.59
C LEU A 226 -4.35 6.84 -3.41
N ILE A 227 -4.12 7.36 -2.20
CA ILE A 227 -4.00 6.52 -0.99
C ILE A 227 -4.86 7.12 0.11
N HIS A 228 -5.90 6.40 0.50
CA HIS A 228 -6.71 6.73 1.67
C HIS A 228 -6.35 5.76 2.80
N CYS A 229 -6.14 6.25 4.01
CA CYS A 229 -5.85 5.38 5.14
C CYS A 229 -6.45 5.87 6.45
N ASP A 230 -6.67 4.94 7.36
CA ASP A 230 -6.96 5.23 8.74
C ASP A 230 -5.69 5.05 9.57
N LEU A 231 -5.36 6.08 10.34
CA LEU A 231 -4.29 6.11 11.31
C LEU A 231 -4.88 5.88 12.70
N TYR A 232 -4.63 4.70 13.26
CA TYR A 232 -5.03 4.36 14.62
C TYR A 232 -3.86 4.62 15.56
N VAL A 233 -3.97 5.63 16.42
CA VAL A 233 -2.91 6.05 17.34
C VAL A 233 -3.24 5.61 18.75
N ARG A 234 -2.36 4.81 19.36
CA ARG A 234 -2.45 4.43 20.76
C ARG A 234 -2.23 5.68 21.62
N LEU A 235 -3.21 5.98 22.48
CA LEU A 235 -3.24 7.22 23.27
C LEU A 235 -2.60 7.07 24.65
N ASP A 236 -2.39 5.85 25.11
CA ASP A 236 -1.78 5.54 26.40
C ASP A 236 -1.02 4.22 26.43
N GLU A 237 -0.39 3.92 27.55
CA GLU A 237 0.42 2.72 27.73
C GLU A 237 -0.42 1.45 27.96
N SER A 238 -1.70 1.56 28.34
CA SER A 238 -2.55 0.39 28.60
C SER A 238 -3.00 -0.32 27.33
N ASN A 239 -2.81 0.29 26.16
CA ASN A 239 -3.21 -0.24 24.85
C ASN A 239 -4.73 -0.40 24.68
N THR A 240 -5.51 0.29 25.52
CA THR A 240 -6.98 0.24 25.51
C THR A 240 -7.61 1.48 24.87
N HIS A 241 -6.91 2.61 24.88
CA HIS A 241 -7.41 3.85 24.29
C HIS A 241 -6.72 4.13 22.96
N TRP A 242 -7.51 4.20 21.90
CA TRP A 242 -7.05 4.43 20.54
C TRP A 242 -7.73 5.67 19.98
N GLY A 243 -6.98 6.49 19.26
CA GLY A 243 -7.47 7.58 18.44
C GLY A 243 -7.50 7.18 16.98
N LYS A 244 -8.43 7.72 16.20
CA LYS A 244 -8.52 7.56 14.75
C LYS A 244 -8.38 8.92 14.06
N ILE A 245 -7.52 8.98 13.05
CA ILE A 245 -7.53 10.02 12.03
C ILE A 245 -7.72 9.31 10.69
N SER A 246 -8.75 9.67 9.94
CA SER A 246 -8.85 9.25 8.54
C SER A 246 -8.03 10.23 7.69
N LEU A 247 -7.09 9.75 6.89
CA LEU A 247 -6.24 10.57 6.03
C LEU A 247 -6.71 10.44 4.58
N ALA A 248 -7.20 11.56 4.04
CA ALA A 248 -7.54 11.68 2.63
C ALA A 248 -6.27 11.66 1.74
N PRO A 249 -6.37 11.36 0.43
CA PRO A 249 -5.21 11.21 -0.46
C PRO A 249 -4.17 12.35 -0.41
N GLN A 250 -4.58 13.60 -0.57
CA GLN A 250 -3.66 14.75 -0.48
C GLN A 250 -3.18 14.98 0.96
N GLY A 251 -4.04 14.75 1.95
CA GLY A 251 -3.66 14.80 3.38
C GLY A 251 -2.57 13.79 3.74
N LEU A 252 -2.67 12.57 3.22
CA LEU A 252 -1.66 11.52 3.35
C LEU A 252 -0.39 11.89 2.61
N ALA A 253 -0.49 12.41 1.39
CA ALA A 253 0.66 12.83 0.60
C ALA A 253 1.49 13.92 1.30
N ARG A 254 0.87 14.79 2.10
CA ARG A 254 1.60 15.78 2.93
C ARG A 254 2.43 15.15 4.03
N ILE A 255 1.93 14.10 4.68
CA ILE A 255 2.63 13.49 5.82
C ILE A 255 3.67 12.48 5.32
N TYR A 256 3.27 11.61 4.41
CA TYR A 256 4.04 10.42 4.01
C TYR A 256 4.63 10.50 2.60
N GLY A 257 4.28 11.54 1.85
CA GLY A 257 4.73 11.76 0.46
C GLY A 257 3.75 11.27 -0.58
N GLN A 258 3.74 11.96 -1.71
CA GLN A 258 3.00 11.50 -2.88
C GLN A 258 3.69 10.27 -3.47
N ALA A 259 2.97 9.15 -3.50
CA ALA A 259 3.51 7.87 -3.94
C ALA A 259 3.26 7.60 -5.43
N HIS A 260 4.25 7.02 -6.09
CA HIS A 260 4.15 6.48 -7.44
C HIS A 260 4.53 5.00 -7.43
N ALA A 261 3.71 4.16 -8.06
CA ALA A 261 4.10 2.80 -8.40
C ALA A 261 4.88 2.81 -9.72
N CYS A 262 6.09 2.27 -9.70
CA CYS A 262 7.04 2.37 -10.79
C CYS A 262 7.42 0.96 -11.31
N PRO A 263 6.52 0.26 -12.04
CA PRO A 263 6.80 -1.06 -12.56
C PRO A 263 7.67 -1.02 -13.82
N ASN A 264 8.43 -2.09 -14.03
CA ASN A 264 9.03 -2.42 -15.31
C ASN A 264 8.39 -3.70 -15.85
N VAL A 265 8.10 -3.76 -17.15
CA VAL A 265 7.46 -4.92 -17.80
C VAL A 265 8.18 -6.22 -17.44
N GLN A 266 9.53 -6.17 -17.40
CA GLN A 266 10.38 -7.32 -17.11
C GLN A 266 10.28 -7.82 -15.66
N THR A 267 9.92 -6.96 -14.70
CA THR A 267 10.03 -7.27 -13.26
C THR A 267 8.73 -7.14 -12.48
N ARG A 268 7.69 -6.50 -13.05
CA ARG A 268 6.43 -6.13 -12.38
C ARG A 268 5.66 -7.27 -11.70
N GLU A 269 5.95 -8.52 -12.08
CA GLU A 269 5.35 -9.71 -11.45
C GLU A 269 5.98 -10.06 -10.09
N ARG A 270 7.21 -9.60 -9.82
CA ARG A 270 8.00 -9.99 -8.63
C ARG A 270 8.63 -8.82 -7.88
N GLN A 271 8.70 -7.66 -8.49
CA GLN A 271 9.35 -6.48 -7.96
C GLN A 271 8.66 -5.19 -8.43
N LEU A 272 8.59 -4.21 -7.55
CA LEU A 272 8.04 -2.89 -7.79
C LEU A 272 8.77 -1.85 -6.95
N VAL A 273 9.10 -0.69 -7.52
CA VAL A 273 9.52 0.47 -6.72
C VAL A 273 8.29 1.31 -6.38
N ILE A 274 8.13 1.64 -5.11
CA ILE A 274 7.26 2.73 -4.68
C ILE A 274 8.15 3.92 -4.36
N ALA A 275 8.13 4.93 -5.22
CA ALA A 275 8.85 6.17 -5.00
C ALA A 275 7.92 7.20 -4.37
N LYS A 276 8.41 7.92 -3.37
CA LYS A 276 7.64 8.97 -2.69
C LYS A 276 8.42 10.27 -2.68
N THR A 277 7.69 11.36 -2.82
CA THR A 277 8.24 12.71 -2.69
C THR A 277 7.44 13.48 -1.65
N ILE A 278 8.12 14.02 -0.64
CA ILE A 278 7.54 14.79 0.46
C ILE A 278 8.03 16.24 0.35
N SER A 279 7.12 17.18 0.20
CA SER A 279 7.45 18.61 0.18
C SER A 279 7.46 19.19 1.60
N GLY A 280 8.35 20.15 1.87
CA GLY A 280 8.37 20.90 3.13
C GLY A 280 8.93 20.15 4.35
N LEU A 281 9.54 18.97 4.14
CA LEU A 281 10.18 18.20 5.21
C LEU A 281 11.60 18.69 5.50
N HIS A 282 12.38 19.02 4.47
CA HIS A 282 13.69 19.65 4.62
C HIS A 282 13.56 21.15 4.96
N ALA A 283 14.50 21.67 5.76
CA ALA A 283 14.50 23.05 6.20
C ALA A 283 14.75 24.07 5.06
N ASP A 284 15.42 23.64 4.00
CA ASP A 284 15.71 24.46 2.82
C ASP A 284 14.59 24.48 1.77
N GLY A 285 13.56 23.63 1.97
CA GLY A 285 12.41 23.52 1.08
C GLY A 285 12.59 22.53 -0.09
N SER A 286 13.75 21.88 -0.21
CA SER A 286 13.95 20.82 -1.20
C SER A 286 13.01 19.63 -0.93
N PRO A 287 12.60 18.89 -1.97
CA PRO A 287 11.78 17.69 -1.80
C PRO A 287 12.58 16.58 -1.11
N HIS A 288 11.93 15.86 -0.20
CA HIS A 288 12.47 14.65 0.40
C HIS A 288 11.98 13.41 -0.38
N CYS A 289 12.91 12.68 -0.98
CA CYS A 289 12.67 11.43 -1.70
C CYS A 289 12.88 10.21 -0.82
N ASP A 290 11.91 9.29 -0.84
CA ASP A 290 11.89 8.10 0.00
C ASP A 290 11.36 6.89 -0.80
N ASN A 291 12.29 6.03 -1.24
CA ASN A 291 12.06 4.99 -2.22
C ASN A 291 12.07 3.60 -1.59
N TYR A 292 11.07 2.80 -1.92
CA TYR A 292 10.88 1.46 -1.37
C TYR A 292 10.92 0.44 -2.47
N LEU A 293 11.89 -0.47 -2.40
CA LEU A 293 11.88 -1.66 -3.23
C LEU A 293 10.97 -2.71 -2.59
N PHE A 294 9.87 -3.00 -3.27
CA PHE A 294 8.94 -4.07 -2.92
C PHE A 294 9.28 -5.32 -3.73
N ARG A 295 9.27 -6.48 -3.06
CA ARG A 295 9.44 -7.79 -3.69
C ARG A 295 8.37 -8.77 -3.22
N GLY A 296 8.05 -9.72 -4.06
CA GLY A 296 7.15 -10.82 -3.75
C GLY A 296 6.71 -11.51 -5.02
N PHE A 297 5.41 -11.75 -5.17
CA PHE A 297 4.88 -12.45 -6.33
C PHE A 297 3.53 -11.90 -6.77
N THR A 298 3.21 -12.17 -8.03
CA THR A 298 1.92 -11.92 -8.65
C THR A 298 1.39 -13.22 -9.20
N ASP A 299 0.12 -13.50 -8.89
CA ASP A 299 -0.62 -14.59 -9.48
C ASP A 299 -1.55 -14.07 -10.58
N ARG A 300 -1.39 -14.64 -11.79
CA ARG A 300 -2.21 -14.31 -12.94
C ARG A 300 -3.34 -15.30 -13.07
N THR A 301 -4.43 -15.04 -12.35
CA THR A 301 -5.66 -15.83 -12.49
C THR A 301 -6.39 -15.56 -13.81
N ARG A 302 -6.12 -14.42 -14.47
CA ARG A 302 -6.60 -14.06 -15.81
C ARG A 302 -5.49 -13.37 -16.61
N ARG A 303 -5.63 -13.30 -17.94
CA ARG A 303 -4.61 -12.68 -18.82
C ARG A 303 -4.53 -11.15 -18.64
N ASP A 304 -5.63 -10.51 -18.28
CA ASP A 304 -5.82 -9.06 -18.21
C ASP A 304 -5.58 -8.47 -16.82
N ARG A 305 -5.19 -9.27 -15.82
CA ARG A 305 -4.93 -8.81 -14.45
C ARG A 305 -3.98 -9.73 -13.70
N GLY A 306 -3.37 -9.20 -12.64
CA GLY A 306 -2.56 -9.98 -11.71
C GLY A 306 -2.87 -9.58 -10.27
N ASN A 307 -3.01 -10.58 -9.40
CA ASN A 307 -3.18 -10.39 -7.97
C ASN A 307 -1.82 -10.50 -7.30
N PHE A 308 -1.35 -9.45 -6.66
CA PHE A 308 -0.01 -9.39 -6.11
C PHE A 308 0.01 -9.37 -4.59
N PHE A 309 1.08 -9.91 -4.03
CA PHE A 309 1.49 -9.69 -2.65
C PHE A 309 2.96 -9.33 -2.63
N PHE A 310 3.27 -8.10 -2.23
CA PHE A 310 4.64 -7.60 -2.11
C PHE A 310 4.90 -7.02 -0.73
N GLU A 311 6.13 -7.22 -0.27
CA GLU A 311 6.63 -6.66 0.97
C GLU A 311 7.93 -5.90 0.71
N SER A 312 8.17 -4.90 1.55
CA SER A 312 9.42 -4.16 1.59
C SER A 312 9.91 -4.12 3.02
N LEU A 313 11.23 -4.23 3.19
CA LEU A 313 11.91 -4.03 4.46
C LEU A 313 13.17 -3.22 4.17
N VAL A 314 13.14 -1.94 4.54
CA VAL A 314 14.22 -1.01 4.19
C VAL A 314 14.83 -0.36 5.43
N PRO A 315 16.16 -0.20 5.49
CA PRO A 315 16.79 0.57 6.54
C PRO A 315 16.43 2.05 6.38
N ARG A 316 15.98 2.69 7.46
CA ARG A 316 15.73 4.13 7.53
C ARG A 316 16.36 4.72 8.78
N THR A 317 16.86 5.94 8.65
CA THR A 317 17.22 6.76 9.80
C THR A 317 15.94 7.28 10.42
N PHE A 318 15.60 6.77 11.59
CA PHE A 318 14.49 7.27 12.39
C PHE A 318 14.97 8.47 13.22
N PHE A 319 14.49 9.65 12.88
CA PHE A 319 14.73 10.88 13.63
C PHE A 319 13.68 11.01 14.73
N LYS A 320 14.10 10.99 15.99
CA LYS A 320 13.15 11.06 17.12
C LYS A 320 12.40 12.38 17.20
N SER A 321 13.01 13.44 16.67
CA SER A 321 12.40 14.75 16.44
C SER A 321 11.23 14.69 15.45
N GLY A 322 11.06 13.59 14.69
CA GLY A 322 10.07 13.48 13.62
C GLY A 322 10.37 14.33 12.39
N ARG A 323 11.44 15.13 12.37
CA ARG A 323 11.84 15.94 11.22
C ARG A 323 13.01 15.26 10.50
N ALA A 324 12.97 15.21 9.17
CA ALA A 324 14.12 14.71 8.42
C ALA A 324 15.36 15.54 8.75
N ASP A 325 16.51 14.87 8.81
CA ASP A 325 17.83 15.49 9.02
C ASP A 325 17.98 16.30 10.32
N ASP A 326 17.11 16.09 11.30
CA ASP A 326 17.17 16.77 12.59
C ASP A 326 17.54 15.78 13.71
N PRO A 327 18.84 15.63 14.03
CA PRO A 327 19.30 14.72 15.06
C PRO A 327 19.18 15.30 16.48
N SER A 328 18.51 16.44 16.69
CA SER A 328 18.47 17.16 17.98
C SER A 328 17.92 16.33 19.14
N GLU A 329 16.97 15.43 18.86
CA GLU A 329 16.40 14.48 19.83
C GLU A 329 17.02 13.07 19.73
N GLY A 330 18.02 12.89 18.86
CA GLY A 330 18.69 11.63 18.57
C GLY A 330 18.13 10.89 17.35
N VAL A 331 18.94 9.96 16.82
CA VAL A 331 18.62 9.15 15.64
C VAL A 331 18.85 7.67 15.90
N ARG A 332 18.11 6.82 15.20
CA ARG A 332 18.28 5.36 15.24
C ARG A 332 18.07 4.78 13.84
N LYS A 333 18.99 3.95 13.35
CA LYS A 333 18.72 3.15 12.14
C LYS A 333 17.77 2.01 12.51
N ALA A 334 16.63 1.93 11.82
CA ALA A 334 15.63 0.89 12.01
C ALA A 334 15.15 0.35 10.65
N ASN A 335 14.75 -0.92 10.61
CA ASN A 335 14.19 -1.53 9.40
C ASN A 335 12.68 -1.31 9.38
N ILE A 336 12.22 -0.54 8.40
CA ILE A 336 10.82 -0.21 8.21
C ILE A 336 10.20 -1.23 7.26
N GLY A 337 9.25 -1.99 7.78
CA GLY A 337 8.52 -3.02 7.05
C GLY A 337 7.17 -2.52 6.57
N PHE A 338 6.80 -2.85 5.34
CA PHE A 338 5.49 -2.51 4.79
C PHE A 338 5.01 -3.62 3.85
N ALA A 339 3.74 -3.96 3.93
CA ALA A 339 3.11 -4.95 3.07
C ALA A 339 2.04 -4.30 2.20
N ARG A 340 1.98 -4.70 0.93
CA ARG A 340 0.99 -4.27 -0.05
C ARG A 340 0.51 -5.45 -0.85
N TYR A 341 -0.77 -5.48 -1.15
CA TYR A 341 -1.34 -6.51 -1.98
C TYR A 341 -2.64 -6.01 -2.59
N GLY A 342 -2.97 -6.55 -3.75
CA GLY A 342 -4.02 -5.99 -4.57
C GLY A 342 -4.06 -6.61 -5.95
N THR A 343 -4.63 -5.87 -6.88
CA THR A 343 -4.82 -6.29 -8.26
C THR A 343 -4.44 -5.16 -9.20
N TRP A 344 -3.60 -5.45 -10.19
CA TRP A 344 -3.42 -4.57 -11.36
C TRP A 344 -4.19 -5.12 -12.56
N HIS A 345 -4.59 -4.24 -13.47
CA HIS A 345 -5.36 -4.52 -14.68
C HIS A 345 -4.63 -3.94 -15.89
N LEU A 346 -4.56 -4.72 -16.98
CA LEU A 346 -3.85 -4.34 -18.20
C LEU A 346 -4.79 -3.69 -19.22
N GLU A 347 -4.27 -2.78 -20.04
CA GLU A 347 -4.92 -2.28 -21.25
C GLU A 347 -4.17 -2.80 -22.48
N PRO A 348 -4.72 -3.81 -23.20
CA PRO A 348 -4.08 -4.36 -24.38
C PRO A 348 -3.79 -3.36 -25.51
N LYS A 349 -4.51 -2.23 -25.58
CA LYS A 349 -4.21 -1.17 -26.55
C LYS A 349 -2.91 -0.44 -26.24
N PHE A 350 -2.52 -0.39 -24.98
CA PHE A 350 -1.35 0.35 -24.52
C PHE A 350 -0.16 -0.61 -24.46
N GLN A 351 0.73 -0.50 -25.44
CA GLN A 351 1.85 -1.42 -25.60
C GLN A 351 3.15 -0.77 -25.15
N ILE A 352 3.87 -1.43 -24.25
CA ILE A 352 5.20 -1.06 -23.76
C ILE A 352 6.07 -2.31 -23.86
N ARG A 353 7.16 -2.23 -24.64
CA ARG A 353 8.05 -3.38 -24.91
C ARG A 353 7.31 -4.65 -25.33
N GLU A 354 6.34 -4.51 -26.25
CA GLU A 354 5.50 -5.62 -26.78
C GLU A 354 4.56 -6.28 -25.74
N GLU A 355 4.41 -5.66 -24.57
CA GLU A 355 3.50 -6.11 -23.51
C GLU A 355 2.45 -5.04 -23.20
N ALA A 356 1.28 -5.48 -22.73
CA ALA A 356 0.24 -4.55 -22.31
C ALA A 356 0.66 -3.79 -21.04
N ALA A 357 0.39 -2.47 -21.00
CA ALA A 357 0.63 -1.60 -19.85
C ALA A 357 -0.37 -1.86 -18.72
N ILE A 358 0.01 -1.57 -17.47
CA ILE A 358 -0.90 -1.54 -16.33
C ILE A 358 -1.75 -0.27 -16.42
N ARG A 359 -3.01 -0.43 -16.80
CA ARG A 359 -3.98 0.67 -16.87
C ARG A 359 -4.40 1.17 -15.50
N TYR A 360 -4.54 0.25 -14.56
CA TYR A 360 -5.11 0.52 -13.25
C TYR A 360 -4.62 -0.49 -12.21
N VAL A 361 -4.40 -0.01 -11.01
CA VAL A 361 -4.08 -0.81 -9.83
C VAL A 361 -4.97 -0.40 -8.67
N ARG A 362 -5.39 -1.38 -7.88
CA ARG A 362 -6.02 -1.16 -6.58
C ARG A 362 -5.51 -2.15 -5.58
N GLY A 363 -5.57 -1.82 -4.30
CA GLY A 363 -5.18 -2.76 -3.26
C GLY A 363 -5.25 -2.16 -1.87
N ARG A 364 -4.77 -2.91 -0.90
CA ARG A 364 -4.64 -2.44 0.47
C ARG A 364 -3.21 -2.60 0.98
N PHE A 365 -2.92 -1.84 2.02
CA PHE A 365 -1.62 -1.82 2.65
C PHE A 365 -1.79 -1.69 4.15
N GLN A 366 -0.77 -2.14 4.87
CA GLN A 366 -0.71 -1.96 6.30
C GLN A 366 0.74 -1.84 6.77
N GLY A 367 0.92 -1.14 7.89
CA GLY A 367 2.20 -1.00 8.54
C GLY A 367 2.10 -0.24 9.85
N TRP A 368 3.26 0.11 10.38
CA TRP A 368 3.37 0.79 11.66
C TRP A 368 4.02 2.17 11.49
N GLY A 369 3.69 3.05 12.42
CA GLY A 369 4.17 4.42 12.45
C GLY A 369 4.36 4.93 13.87
N TYR A 370 5.00 6.09 13.93
CA TYR A 370 5.15 6.88 15.13
C TYR A 370 4.46 8.22 14.94
N VAL A 371 3.70 8.62 15.96
CA VAL A 371 3.06 9.92 16.09
C VAL A 371 3.43 10.49 17.45
N ASN A 372 4.07 11.66 17.45
CA ASN A 372 4.38 12.37 18.69
C ASN A 372 3.11 13.06 19.21
N LEU A 373 2.37 12.39 20.10
CA LEU A 373 1.13 12.90 20.68
C LEU A 373 1.30 14.25 21.38
N ALA A 374 2.43 14.49 22.04
CA ALA A 374 2.67 15.76 22.73
C ALA A 374 2.76 16.94 21.74
N ARG A 375 3.15 16.69 20.49
CA ARG A 375 3.19 17.69 19.42
C ARG A 375 1.82 17.99 18.84
N ILE A 376 1.02 16.95 18.62
CA ILE A 376 -0.23 17.03 17.88
C ILE A 376 -1.47 17.22 18.76
N ALA A 377 -1.40 16.91 20.06
CA ALA A 377 -2.54 17.03 20.95
C ALA A 377 -3.08 18.46 21.02
N GLY A 378 -4.39 18.61 20.81
CA GLY A 378 -5.08 19.91 20.83
C GLY A 378 -4.79 20.83 19.64
N ARG A 379 -4.07 20.35 18.62
CA ARG A 379 -3.81 21.08 17.37
C ARG A 379 -4.97 20.94 16.39
N SER A 380 -5.12 21.90 15.49
CA SER A 380 -6.07 21.76 14.37
C SER A 380 -5.62 20.64 13.43
N ILE A 381 -6.56 20.06 12.67
CA ILE A 381 -6.21 19.03 11.68
C ILE A 381 -5.15 19.52 10.69
N GLU A 382 -5.21 20.78 10.28
CA GLU A 382 -4.22 21.39 9.38
C GLU A 382 -2.80 21.35 9.97
N GLN A 383 -2.68 21.66 11.26
CA GLN A 383 -1.41 21.56 11.99
C GLN A 383 -0.97 20.11 12.18
N VAL A 384 -1.90 19.15 12.27
CA VAL A 384 -1.60 17.71 12.32
C VAL A 384 -1.08 17.23 10.96
N LEU A 385 -1.68 17.67 9.86
CA LEU A 385 -1.34 17.33 8.47
C LEU A 385 -0.11 18.08 7.94
N THR A 386 0.93 18.16 8.77
CA THR A 386 2.24 18.73 8.43
C THR A 386 3.29 17.61 8.37
N PRO A 387 4.21 17.63 7.38
CA PRO A 387 5.32 16.67 7.30
C PRO A 387 6.04 16.50 8.64
N GLY A 388 6.32 15.24 9.00
CA GLY A 388 7.03 14.88 10.24
C GLY A 388 6.17 14.70 11.49
N ASN A 389 4.86 14.95 11.43
CA ASN A 389 3.93 14.61 12.52
C ASN A 389 3.52 13.13 12.53
N GLY A 390 3.72 12.43 11.42
CA GLY A 390 3.61 10.98 11.30
C GLY A 390 4.81 10.44 10.54
N VAL A 391 5.47 9.43 11.09
CA VAL A 391 6.67 8.82 10.49
C VAL A 391 6.46 7.31 10.44
N LEU A 392 6.87 6.65 9.36
CA LEU A 392 6.84 5.19 9.28
C LEU A 392 7.82 4.59 10.29
N SER A 393 7.43 3.51 10.96
CA SER A 393 8.14 2.96 12.11
C SER A 393 8.03 1.44 12.17
N THR A 394 8.62 0.83 13.19
CA THR A 394 8.61 -0.62 13.40
C THR A 394 8.50 -0.97 14.88
N LEU A 395 7.71 -2.00 15.19
CA LEU A 395 7.61 -2.56 16.55
C LEU A 395 8.83 -3.38 16.95
N HIS A 396 9.69 -3.76 16.00
CA HIS A 396 10.70 -4.79 16.20
C HIS A 396 12.09 -4.25 16.59
N ASP A 397 12.32 -2.94 16.46
CA ASP A 397 13.57 -2.33 16.94
C ASP A 397 13.47 -2.06 18.46
N PRO A 398 14.50 -2.37 19.26
CA PRO A 398 14.44 -2.26 20.72
C PRO A 398 14.31 -0.82 21.25
N GLU A 399 14.62 0.19 20.43
CA GLU A 399 14.57 1.61 20.82
C GLU A 399 13.41 2.34 20.16
N VAL A 400 13.15 2.08 18.88
CA VAL A 400 12.04 2.67 18.11
C VAL A 400 10.71 1.94 18.38
N GLY A 401 10.75 0.63 18.67
CA GLY A 401 9.58 -0.19 18.96
C GLY A 401 8.72 0.35 20.11
N PRO A 402 9.30 0.69 21.28
CA PRO A 402 8.55 1.32 22.37
C PRO A 402 7.90 2.65 22.01
N MET A 403 8.48 3.42 21.07
CA MET A 403 7.90 4.68 20.59
C MET A 403 6.76 4.47 19.60
N THR A 404 6.82 3.39 18.80
CA THR A 404 5.86 3.06 17.75
C THR A 404 4.46 2.89 18.33
N ASN A 405 3.57 3.81 17.98
CA ASN A 405 2.25 3.94 18.57
C ASN A 405 1.12 4.11 17.54
N ALA A 406 1.41 4.06 16.25
CA ALA A 406 0.40 4.20 15.21
C ALA A 406 0.32 2.93 14.34
N PHE A 407 -0.88 2.40 14.17
CA PHE A 407 -1.18 1.39 13.18
C PHE A 407 -1.81 2.06 11.96
N ILE A 408 -1.23 1.80 10.79
CA ILE A 408 -1.62 2.40 9.52
C ILE A 408 -2.25 1.31 8.67
N LEU A 409 -3.48 1.54 8.22
CA LEU A 409 -4.18 0.64 7.31
C LEU A 409 -4.93 1.49 6.29
N GLY A 410 -4.85 1.13 5.02
CA GLY A 410 -5.60 1.85 4.00
C GLY A 410 -5.78 1.08 2.72
N THR A 411 -6.45 1.73 1.78
CA THR A 411 -6.56 1.30 0.39
C THR A 411 -5.84 2.28 -0.52
N PHE A 412 -5.36 1.78 -1.65
CA PHE A 412 -4.79 2.59 -2.70
C PHE A 412 -5.45 2.25 -4.03
N LYS A 413 -5.51 3.26 -4.89
CA LYS A 413 -5.91 3.14 -6.30
C LYS A 413 -4.94 3.97 -7.13
N GLY A 414 -4.72 3.58 -8.37
CA GLY A 414 -3.93 4.37 -9.31
C GLY A 414 -4.26 3.96 -10.72
N LYS A 415 -4.51 4.93 -11.60
CA LYS A 415 -4.70 4.68 -13.03
C LYS A 415 -3.77 5.59 -13.82
N LEU A 416 -3.49 5.21 -15.06
CA LEU A 416 -2.81 6.11 -15.99
C LEU A 416 -3.78 7.26 -16.35
N ASN A 417 -3.33 8.50 -16.22
CA ASN A 417 -4.16 9.70 -16.36
C ASN A 417 -3.70 10.56 -17.52
N ASP A 418 -4.60 11.41 -18.00
CA ASP A 418 -4.29 12.58 -18.83
C ASP A 418 -3.88 13.75 -17.92
N TRP A 419 -2.57 13.98 -17.76
CA TRP A 419 -2.07 14.98 -16.83
C TRP A 419 -2.10 16.39 -17.43
N ASP A 420 -1.83 16.53 -18.72
CA ASP A 420 -1.72 17.83 -19.40
C ASP A 420 -3.04 18.32 -20.03
N GLY A 421 -4.06 17.47 -20.10
CA GLY A 421 -5.39 17.78 -20.59
C GLY A 421 -5.51 17.76 -22.12
N ASP A 422 -4.59 17.10 -22.83
CA ASP A 422 -4.60 17.02 -24.29
C ASP A 422 -5.59 15.97 -24.87
N GLY A 423 -6.26 15.21 -23.99
CA GLY A 423 -7.19 14.16 -24.34
C GLY A 423 -6.55 12.77 -24.53
N ARG A 424 -5.26 12.61 -24.19
CA ARG A 424 -4.52 11.35 -24.25
C ARG A 424 -4.03 10.95 -22.87
N ILE A 425 -3.92 9.64 -22.68
CA ILE A 425 -3.39 9.07 -21.44
C ILE A 425 -1.88 9.18 -21.45
N ASP A 426 -1.31 9.82 -20.43
CA ASP A 426 0.12 9.90 -20.28
C ASP A 426 0.68 8.65 -19.59
N MET A 427 1.61 7.98 -20.28
CA MET A 427 2.35 6.85 -19.76
C MET A 427 3.79 7.27 -19.48
N ASN A 428 4.26 6.94 -18.27
CA ASN A 428 5.64 7.16 -17.85
C ASN A 428 6.08 8.64 -17.85
N SER A 429 5.14 9.57 -17.62
CA SER A 429 5.38 11.01 -17.75
C SER A 429 5.81 11.70 -16.46
N ARG A 430 5.78 11.01 -15.32
CA ARG A 430 6.04 11.61 -14.00
C ARG A 430 7.51 11.47 -13.65
N ASP A 431 8.08 12.54 -13.12
CA ASP A 431 9.45 12.51 -12.60
C ASP A 431 9.51 11.63 -11.35
N VAL A 432 10.42 10.66 -11.38
CA VAL A 432 10.66 9.72 -10.29
C VAL A 432 12.17 9.63 -10.08
N TYR A 433 12.60 10.01 -8.89
CA TYR A 433 14.01 10.09 -8.53
C TYR A 433 14.50 8.78 -7.92
N SER A 434 14.48 7.71 -8.72
CA SER A 434 14.88 6.40 -8.24
C SER A 434 15.41 5.47 -9.32
N THR A 435 16.40 4.65 -8.94
CA THR A 435 16.82 3.49 -9.73
C THR A 435 15.80 2.35 -9.66
N VAL A 436 15.96 1.33 -10.53
CA VAL A 436 15.12 0.11 -10.51
C VAL A 436 15.26 -0.73 -9.23
N ASP A 437 16.32 -0.48 -8.45
CA ASP A 437 16.58 -1.12 -7.16
C ASP A 437 16.17 -0.23 -5.96
N GLY A 438 15.51 0.89 -6.23
CA GLY A 438 14.96 1.78 -5.21
C GLY A 438 15.98 2.74 -4.59
N GLU A 439 17.16 2.88 -5.19
CA GLU A 439 18.17 3.85 -4.76
C GLU A 439 17.79 5.26 -5.23
N ILE A 440 18.38 6.30 -4.64
CA ILE A 440 18.20 7.70 -5.05
C ILE A 440 18.97 7.93 -6.36
N ASP A 441 18.27 8.52 -7.31
CA ASP A 441 18.75 8.87 -8.65
C ASP A 441 18.16 10.24 -8.97
N SER A 442 18.90 11.30 -8.62
CA SER A 442 18.39 12.67 -8.64
C SER A 442 18.29 13.25 -10.05
N ASP A 443 19.13 12.82 -10.99
CA ASP A 443 19.15 13.28 -12.38
C ASP A 443 18.40 12.36 -13.36
N GLN A 444 17.88 11.24 -12.86
CA GLN A 444 17.05 10.26 -13.57
C GLN A 444 17.80 9.58 -14.73
N ASP A 445 19.11 9.37 -14.59
CA ASP A 445 19.94 8.69 -15.58
C ASP A 445 19.93 7.15 -15.43
N GLY A 446 19.26 6.65 -14.39
CA GLY A 446 19.15 5.23 -14.04
C GLY A 446 20.30 4.69 -13.19
N VAL A 447 21.23 5.55 -12.76
CA VAL A 447 22.38 5.25 -11.91
C VAL A 447 22.16 5.90 -10.54
N ALA A 448 22.50 5.18 -9.48
CA ALA A 448 22.36 5.73 -8.13
C ALA A 448 23.37 6.86 -7.89
N ASP A 449 22.92 7.96 -7.27
CA ASP A 449 23.78 9.04 -6.81
C ASP A 449 24.82 8.50 -5.80
N GLU A 450 24.35 7.69 -4.86
CA GLU A 450 25.16 6.93 -3.90
C GLU A 450 24.60 5.50 -3.78
N PRO A 451 25.42 4.45 -4.04
CA PRO A 451 24.98 3.07 -3.91
C PRO A 451 24.44 2.74 -2.51
N GLY A 452 23.25 2.13 -2.47
CA GLY A 452 22.54 1.73 -1.25
C GLY A 452 21.73 2.82 -0.56
N LEU A 453 21.82 4.08 -1.02
CA LEU A 453 21.02 5.18 -0.48
C LEU A 453 19.62 5.13 -1.10
N THR A 454 18.59 4.88 -0.29
CA THR A 454 17.19 4.71 -0.76
C THR A 454 16.25 5.79 -0.20
N CYS A 455 16.81 6.77 0.51
CA CYS A 455 16.13 7.91 1.11
C CYS A 455 17.15 9.05 1.16
N CYS A 456 16.82 10.21 0.61
CA CYS A 456 17.75 11.32 0.55
C CYS A 456 17.94 11.97 1.92
N ASP A 457 19.09 12.60 2.13
CA ASP A 457 19.32 13.55 3.21
C ASP A 457 19.35 14.98 2.66
N HIS A 458 19.41 15.98 3.55
CA HIS A 458 19.55 17.39 3.19
C HIS A 458 20.82 17.75 2.38
N THR A 459 21.79 16.84 2.26
CA THR A 459 23.01 17.07 1.45
C THR A 459 22.86 16.55 0.02
N THR A 460 21.84 15.74 -0.23
CA THR A 460 21.48 15.26 -1.55
C THR A 460 20.77 16.39 -2.29
N LEU A 461 21.47 17.04 -3.22
CA LEU A 461 20.90 18.12 -4.04
C LEU A 461 19.92 17.52 -5.05
N MET A 462 18.65 17.47 -4.67
CA MET A 462 17.56 17.12 -5.60
C MET A 462 17.25 18.35 -6.51
N PRO A 463 16.97 18.15 -7.81
CA PRO A 463 16.66 19.24 -8.75
C PRO A 463 15.42 20.09 -8.38
#